data_AF-A0A2G1BSB6-F1
#
_entry.id   AF-A0A2G1BSB6-F1
#
_cell.length_a   1.000
_cell.length_b   1.000
_cell.length_c   1.000
_cell.angle_alpha   90.00
_cell.angle_beta   90.00
_cell.angle_gamma   90.00
#
_symmetry.space_group_name_H-M   'P 1'
#
loop_
_entity.id
_entity.type
_entity.pdbx_description
1 polymer ?
#
loop_
_entity_poly.entity_id
_entity_poly.type
_entity_poly.pdbx_seq_one_letter_code
_entity_poly.pdbx_strand_id
1 'polypeptide(L)'
;MKKIFLILLLTVCASTFAQVHDPVKWSTSVKKISDKEAELVATATIQKDWHLYSQEIPEGGPIPTLFTFEGDTKYLKKGNTKEEAGHIVNDPVFEMKIKYFDTKATFTQRIRLKTTEKFTVKGVVEYMVCTGMNCLPPKEVELTFNVN
;
A
#
# COMPACT_ATOMS: atom_id res chain seq x y z
N MET A 1 14.73 -28.09 51.37
CA MET A 1 14.82 -28.11 49.88
C MET A 1 13.42 -28.03 49.24
N LYS A 2 12.59 -27.04 49.59
CA LYS A 2 11.25 -26.84 48.99
C LYS A 2 10.95 -25.40 48.54
N LYS A 3 11.84 -24.44 48.86
CA LYS A 3 11.65 -23.01 48.53
C LYS A 3 12.45 -22.54 47.31
N ILE A 4 13.38 -23.35 46.80
CA ILE A 4 14.16 -23.03 45.59
C ILE A 4 13.42 -23.48 44.32
N PHE A 5 12.51 -24.46 44.43
CA PHE A 5 11.71 -24.93 43.30
C PHE A 5 10.57 -23.98 42.90
N LEU A 6 10.23 -22.99 43.75
CA LEU A 6 9.15 -22.04 43.47
C LEU A 6 9.61 -20.83 42.65
N ILE A 7 10.93 -20.59 42.55
CA ILE A 7 11.48 -19.43 41.83
C ILE A 7 11.71 -19.74 40.34
N LEU A 8 11.72 -21.02 39.95
CA LEU A 8 11.87 -21.44 38.54
C LEU A 8 10.55 -21.38 37.74
N LEU A 9 9.42 -21.04 38.38
CA LEU A 9 8.10 -21.03 37.73
C LEU A 9 7.66 -19.65 37.20
N LEU A 10 8.46 -18.59 37.38
CA LEU A 10 8.03 -17.21 37.12
C LEU A 10 8.85 -16.44 36.06
N THR A 11 9.58 -17.14 35.18
CA THR A 11 10.47 -16.47 34.20
C THR A 11 10.16 -16.82 32.73
N VAL A 12 8.97 -17.31 32.43
CA VAL A 12 8.49 -17.45 31.04
C VAL A 12 7.42 -16.39 30.79
N CYS A 13 7.81 -15.12 30.87
CA CYS A 13 7.13 -14.09 30.08
C CYS A 13 7.56 -14.31 28.63
N ALA A 14 6.91 -15.26 27.96
CA ALA A 14 7.04 -15.43 26.53
C ALA A 14 6.59 -14.12 25.88
N SER A 15 7.55 -13.38 25.32
CA SER A 15 7.29 -12.23 24.46
C SER A 15 6.53 -12.73 23.23
N THR A 16 5.20 -12.75 23.29
CA THR A 16 4.37 -13.01 22.12
C THR A 16 4.48 -11.80 21.22
N PHE A 17 5.28 -11.91 20.16
CA PHE A 17 5.24 -10.96 19.06
C PHE A 17 3.88 -11.11 18.38
N ALA A 18 2.94 -10.22 18.66
CA ALA A 18 1.75 -10.05 17.84
C ALA A 18 2.22 -9.51 16.48
N GLN A 19 2.46 -10.40 15.53
CA GLN A 19 2.78 -9.99 14.16
C GLN A 19 1.50 -9.44 13.53
N VAL A 20 1.49 -8.14 13.25
CA VAL A 20 0.43 -7.54 12.44
C VAL A 20 0.46 -8.23 11.08
N HIS A 21 -0.64 -8.90 10.73
CA HIS A 21 -0.77 -9.58 9.45
C HIS A 21 -0.65 -8.57 8.32
N ASP A 22 0.28 -8.81 7.39
CA ASP A 22 0.58 -7.89 6.28
C ASP A 22 0.33 -8.58 4.94
N PRO A 23 -0.94 -8.61 4.48
CA PRO A 23 -1.32 -9.36 3.28
C PRO A 23 -0.92 -8.66 1.98
N VAL A 24 -0.38 -7.43 2.03
CA VAL A 24 0.00 -6.67 0.83
C VAL A 24 1.46 -6.25 0.90
N LYS A 25 2.23 -6.69 -0.09
CA LYS A 25 3.61 -6.26 -0.28
C LYS A 25 3.70 -5.26 -1.41
N TRP A 26 4.27 -4.10 -1.12
CA TRP A 26 4.49 -3.06 -2.10
C TRP A 26 5.89 -3.12 -2.69
N SER A 27 5.98 -2.89 -3.98
CA SER A 27 7.24 -2.71 -4.71
C SER A 27 7.14 -1.52 -5.64
N THR A 28 8.27 -0.88 -5.92
CA THR A 28 8.34 0.34 -6.71
C THR A 28 9.29 0.17 -7.89
N SER A 29 8.98 0.83 -9.00
CA SER A 29 9.89 0.96 -10.13
C SER A 29 9.67 2.30 -10.83
N VAL A 30 10.65 2.72 -11.64
CA VAL A 30 10.55 3.93 -12.47
C VAL A 30 10.69 3.53 -13.92
N LYS A 31 9.68 3.88 -14.72
CA LYS A 31 9.67 3.69 -16.17
C LYS A 31 9.92 5.02 -16.85
N LYS A 32 11.05 5.16 -17.54
CA LYS A 32 11.33 6.33 -18.39
C LYS A 32 10.40 6.31 -19.59
N ILE A 33 9.81 7.46 -19.92
CA ILE A 33 8.90 7.57 -21.07
C ILE A 33 9.49 8.50 -22.13
N SER A 34 10.17 9.56 -21.69
CA SER A 34 11.01 10.42 -22.52
C SER A 34 12.08 11.08 -21.66
N ASP A 35 12.91 11.94 -22.24
CA ASP A 35 13.90 12.71 -21.49
C ASP A 35 13.29 13.71 -20.50
N LYS A 36 11.98 13.97 -20.59
CA LYS A 36 11.27 14.93 -19.73
C LYS A 36 10.16 14.30 -18.91
N GLU A 37 9.86 13.01 -19.10
CA GLU A 37 8.76 12.35 -18.41
C GLU A 37 9.10 10.93 -17.99
N ALA A 38 8.65 10.57 -16.78
CA ALA A 38 8.77 9.25 -16.21
C ALA A 38 7.47 8.85 -15.52
N GLU A 39 7.29 7.54 -15.35
CA GLU A 39 6.21 6.92 -14.59
C GLU A 39 6.77 6.26 -13.34
N LEU A 40 6.26 6.68 -12.18
CA LEU A 40 6.48 6.02 -10.90
C LEU A 40 5.44 4.90 -10.79
N VAL A 41 5.90 3.66 -10.76
CA VAL A 41 5.03 2.48 -10.77
C VAL A 41 5.10 1.81 -9.41
N ALA A 42 4.00 1.81 -8.67
CA ALA A 42 3.82 1.07 -7.43
C ALA A 42 3.01 -0.20 -7.72
N THR A 43 3.54 -1.36 -7.33
CA THR A 43 2.87 -2.65 -7.50
C THR A 43 2.60 -3.27 -6.14
N ALA A 44 1.32 -3.47 -5.83
CA ALA A 44 0.87 -4.26 -4.70
C ALA A 44 0.81 -5.73 -5.12
N THR A 45 1.48 -6.59 -4.37
CA THR A 45 1.29 -8.05 -4.41
C THR A 45 0.41 -8.44 -3.25
N ILE A 46 -0.76 -9.00 -3.54
CA ILE A 46 -1.85 -9.19 -2.59
C ILE A 46 -1.96 -10.70 -2.30
N GLN A 47 -1.93 -11.07 -1.03
CA GLN A 47 -2.12 -12.45 -0.61
C GLN A 47 -3.51 -12.95 -1.05
N LYS A 48 -3.60 -14.23 -1.41
CA LYS A 48 -4.86 -14.87 -1.78
C LYS A 48 -5.97 -14.58 -0.76
N ASP A 49 -7.19 -14.39 -1.27
CA ASP A 49 -8.43 -14.14 -0.52
C ASP A 49 -8.52 -12.74 0.14
N TRP A 50 -7.51 -11.88 -0.05
CA TRP A 50 -7.54 -10.47 0.34
C TRP A 50 -7.85 -9.57 -0.86
N HIS A 51 -8.66 -8.55 -0.59
CA HIS A 51 -9.10 -7.55 -1.55
C HIS A 51 -8.50 -6.18 -1.18
N LEU A 52 -7.77 -5.56 -2.11
CA LEU A 52 -7.28 -4.18 -1.98
C LEU A 52 -8.27 -3.23 -2.65
N TYR A 53 -8.77 -2.23 -1.93
CA TYR A 53 -9.74 -1.29 -2.49
C TYR A 53 -9.11 -0.25 -3.44
N SER A 54 -9.91 0.19 -4.40
CA SER A 54 -9.56 1.23 -5.38
C SER A 54 -9.29 2.60 -4.73
N GLN A 55 -8.67 3.51 -5.50
CA GLN A 55 -8.59 4.93 -5.15
C GLN A 55 -9.95 5.64 -5.27
N GLU A 56 -10.87 5.09 -6.05
CA GLU A 56 -12.20 5.64 -6.29
C GLU A 56 -13.25 4.79 -5.56
N ILE A 57 -13.63 5.26 -4.38
CA ILE A 57 -14.65 4.63 -3.53
C ILE A 57 -15.77 5.65 -3.29
N PRO A 58 -17.05 5.28 -3.47
CA PRO A 58 -18.17 6.15 -3.13
C PRO A 58 -18.21 6.52 -1.64
N GLU A 59 -18.83 7.66 -1.33
CA GLU A 59 -19.01 8.11 0.05
C GLU A 59 -19.75 7.06 0.89
N GLY A 60 -19.27 6.80 2.11
CA GLY A 60 -19.79 5.76 2.99
C GLY A 60 -19.19 4.36 2.78
N GLY A 61 -18.30 4.20 1.80
CA GLY A 61 -17.56 2.97 1.55
C GLY A 61 -16.28 2.80 2.41
N PRO A 62 -15.44 1.82 2.07
CA PRO A 62 -14.15 1.60 2.71
C PRO A 62 -13.18 2.78 2.50
N ILE A 63 -12.13 2.84 3.31
CA ILE A 63 -11.03 3.77 3.07
C ILE A 63 -10.37 3.44 1.72
N PRO A 64 -10.32 4.40 0.77
CA PRO A 64 -9.73 4.19 -0.54
C PRO A 64 -8.22 4.05 -0.44
N THR A 65 -7.60 3.38 -1.42
CA THR A 65 -6.15 3.46 -1.58
C THR A 65 -5.78 4.89 -1.96
N LEU A 66 -4.83 5.51 -1.26
CA LEU A 66 -4.43 6.90 -1.50
C LEU A 66 -2.91 7.00 -1.63
N PHE A 67 -2.45 7.71 -2.67
CA PHE A 67 -1.04 7.97 -2.91
C PHE A 67 -0.71 9.44 -2.71
N THR A 68 0.25 9.70 -1.82
CA THR A 68 0.85 11.03 -1.59
C THR A 68 2.31 10.99 -1.99
N PHE A 69 2.81 12.06 -2.62
CA PHE A 69 4.21 12.18 -3.03
C PHE A 69 4.81 13.46 -2.44
N GLU A 70 6.02 13.36 -1.87
CA GLU A 70 6.73 14.51 -1.32
C GLU A 70 7.13 15.47 -2.44
N GLY A 71 6.77 16.75 -2.31
CA GLY A 71 7.14 17.76 -3.29
C GLY A 71 8.65 17.99 -3.36
N ASP A 72 9.20 18.10 -4.57
CA ASP A 72 10.62 18.39 -4.80
C ASP A 72 10.79 19.31 -6.03
N THR A 73 11.82 20.14 -6.05
CA THR A 73 12.13 21.03 -7.19
C THR A 73 12.60 20.27 -8.44
N LYS A 74 13.03 19.02 -8.30
CA LYS A 74 13.56 18.15 -9.37
C LYS A 74 12.48 17.54 -10.26
N TYR A 75 11.21 17.57 -9.85
CA TYR A 75 10.11 17.04 -10.65
C TYR A 75 8.80 17.82 -10.46
N LEU A 76 7.78 17.48 -11.27
CA LEU A 76 6.40 17.89 -11.05
C LEU A 76 5.47 16.70 -11.26
N LYS A 77 4.54 16.50 -10.34
CA LYS A 77 3.44 15.55 -10.51
C LYS A 77 2.56 15.98 -11.69
N LYS A 78 2.19 15.04 -12.56
CA LYS A 78 1.31 15.28 -13.71
C LYS A 78 0.02 14.47 -13.55
N GLY A 79 -1.06 15.16 -13.15
CA GLY A 79 -2.37 14.55 -12.92
C GLY A 79 -2.40 13.62 -11.70
N ASN A 80 -3.47 12.83 -11.60
CA ASN A 80 -3.68 11.87 -10.53
C ASN A 80 -2.98 10.54 -10.82
N THR A 81 -2.73 9.77 -9.75
CA THR A 81 -2.24 8.41 -9.85
C THR A 81 -3.29 7.56 -10.56
N LYS A 82 -2.87 6.86 -11.61
CA LYS A 82 -3.73 5.93 -12.33
C LYS A 82 -3.65 4.56 -11.70
N GLU A 83 -4.74 3.83 -11.79
CA GLU A 83 -4.83 2.42 -11.39
C GLU A 83 -5.28 1.58 -12.58
N GLU A 84 -4.95 0.29 -12.55
CA GLU A 84 -5.38 -0.63 -13.59
C GLU A 84 -6.88 -0.98 -13.49
N ALA A 85 -7.37 -1.76 -14.46
CA ALA A 85 -8.70 -2.33 -14.35
C ALA A 85 -8.77 -3.25 -13.14
N GLY A 86 -9.85 -3.16 -12.36
CA GLY A 86 -10.09 -3.97 -11.17
C GLY A 86 -11.45 -4.65 -11.26
N HIS A 87 -11.81 -5.38 -10.23
CA HIS A 87 -13.10 -6.05 -10.12
C HIS A 87 -14.11 -5.09 -9.49
N ILE A 88 -15.24 -4.87 -10.17
CA ILE A 88 -16.35 -4.10 -9.60
C ILE A 88 -17.40 -5.09 -9.15
N VAL A 89 -17.67 -5.12 -7.85
CA VAL A 89 -18.70 -5.98 -7.26
C VAL A 89 -19.66 -5.15 -6.43
N ASN A 90 -20.86 -5.69 -6.19
CA ASN A 90 -21.69 -5.19 -5.11
C ASN A 90 -21.18 -5.78 -3.80
N ASP A 91 -20.47 -4.97 -3.02
CA ASP A 91 -19.87 -5.41 -1.77
C ASP A 91 -20.98 -5.60 -0.73
N PRO A 92 -21.08 -6.78 -0.08
CA PRO A 92 -22.15 -7.06 0.87
C PRO A 92 -21.98 -6.35 2.22
N VAL A 93 -20.77 -5.89 2.56
CA VAL A 93 -20.49 -5.18 3.81
C VAL A 93 -20.91 -3.72 3.70
N PHE A 94 -20.65 -3.11 2.54
CA PHE A 94 -20.96 -1.69 2.28
C PHE A 94 -22.25 -1.49 1.48
N GLU A 95 -22.86 -2.56 0.98
CA GLU A 95 -24.10 -2.57 0.18
C GLU A 95 -24.03 -1.66 -1.06
N MET A 96 -22.85 -1.56 -1.68
CA MET A 96 -22.62 -0.69 -2.84
C MET A 96 -21.62 -1.26 -3.83
N LYS A 97 -21.58 -0.66 -5.04
CA LYS A 97 -20.60 -1.02 -6.06
C LYS A 97 -19.21 -0.50 -5.67
N ILE A 98 -18.31 -1.42 -5.37
CA ILE A 98 -16.93 -1.13 -5.00
C ILE A 98 -15.99 -1.82 -5.97
N LYS A 99 -14.95 -1.07 -6.37
CA LYS A 99 -13.83 -1.60 -7.12
C LYS A 99 -12.75 -2.09 -6.16
N TYR A 100 -12.25 -3.30 -6.37
CA TYR A 100 -11.11 -3.85 -5.66
C TYR A 100 -10.15 -4.60 -6.60
N PHE A 101 -8.99 -4.99 -6.08
CA PHE A 101 -7.97 -5.78 -6.76
C PHE A 101 -7.60 -7.03 -5.95
N ASP A 102 -7.33 -8.12 -6.66
CA ASP A 102 -6.88 -9.40 -6.11
C ASP A 102 -5.53 -9.79 -6.69
N THR A 103 -4.72 -10.52 -5.91
CA THR A 103 -3.40 -11.07 -6.31
C THR A 103 -2.33 -10.02 -6.64
N LYS A 104 -2.67 -9.01 -7.45
CA LYS A 104 -1.80 -7.92 -7.86
C LYS A 104 -2.61 -6.67 -8.20
N ALA A 105 -2.09 -5.50 -7.85
CA ALA A 105 -2.59 -4.22 -8.32
C ALA A 105 -1.44 -3.30 -8.75
N THR A 106 -1.57 -2.62 -9.87
CA THR A 106 -0.56 -1.69 -10.39
C THR A 106 -1.09 -0.26 -10.42
N PHE A 107 -0.35 0.65 -9.80
CA PHE A 107 -0.64 2.08 -9.72
C PHE A 107 0.51 2.87 -10.35
N THR A 108 0.17 3.88 -11.14
CA THR A 108 1.14 4.64 -11.93
C THR A 108 0.93 6.14 -11.76
N GLN A 109 1.94 6.83 -11.24
CA GLN A 109 1.99 8.28 -11.20
C GLN A 109 2.94 8.82 -12.27
N ARG A 110 2.41 9.66 -13.17
CA ARG A 110 3.21 10.36 -14.17
C ARG A 110 3.90 11.58 -13.54
N ILE A 111 5.19 11.76 -13.82
CA ILE A 111 5.94 12.95 -13.42
C ILE A 111 6.64 13.59 -14.61
N ARG A 112 6.77 14.92 -14.57
CA ARG A 112 7.65 15.70 -15.44
C ARG A 112 8.98 15.92 -14.74
N LEU A 113 10.07 15.56 -15.40
CA LEU A 113 11.44 15.75 -14.93
C LEU A 113 11.86 17.20 -15.18
N LYS A 114 12.47 17.82 -14.16
CA LYS A 114 13.05 19.18 -14.24
C LYS A 114 14.58 19.17 -14.23
N THR A 115 15.18 18.01 -13.93
CA THR A 115 16.62 17.79 -13.92
C THR A 115 16.95 16.48 -14.63
N THR A 116 18.20 16.35 -15.07
CA THR A 116 18.79 15.11 -15.58
C THR A 116 19.65 14.40 -14.53
N GLU A 117 19.82 15.00 -13.35
CA GLU A 117 20.51 14.38 -12.22
C GLU A 117 19.68 13.23 -11.65
N LYS A 118 20.35 12.27 -11.02
CA LYS A 118 19.68 11.18 -10.31
C LYS A 118 19.06 11.70 -9.02
N PHE A 119 17.84 11.26 -8.74
CA PHE A 119 17.16 11.61 -7.50
C PHE A 119 16.17 10.54 -7.07
N THR A 120 15.72 10.65 -5.83
CA THR A 120 14.71 9.78 -5.26
C THR A 120 13.42 10.57 -5.09
N VAL A 121 12.31 10.00 -5.56
CA VAL A 121 10.97 10.46 -5.19
C VAL A 121 10.48 9.61 -4.03
N LYS A 122 10.08 10.27 -2.95
CA LYS A 122 9.41 9.63 -1.81
C LYS A 122 7.92 9.81 -1.93
N GLY A 123 7.18 8.78 -1.59
CA GLY A 123 5.73 8.82 -1.46
C GLY A 123 5.26 7.92 -0.33
N VAL A 124 3.96 7.99 -0.07
CA VAL A 124 3.27 7.15 0.91
C VAL A 124 2.03 6.60 0.22
N VAL A 125 1.78 5.31 0.44
CA VAL A 125 0.49 4.71 0.11
C VAL A 125 -0.25 4.39 1.41
N GLU A 126 -1.44 4.95 1.55
CA GLU A 126 -2.42 4.58 2.58
C GLU A 126 -3.44 3.65 1.92
N TYR A 127 -3.75 2.52 2.56
CA TYR A 127 -4.69 1.56 1.99
C TYR A 127 -5.36 0.71 3.05
N MET A 128 -6.48 0.10 2.68
CA MET A 128 -7.23 -0.86 3.50
C MET A 128 -7.50 -2.14 2.70
N VAL A 129 -7.57 -3.26 3.40
CA VAL A 129 -7.79 -4.60 2.82
C VAL A 129 -8.80 -5.42 3.60
N CYS A 130 -9.56 -6.25 2.89
CA CYS A 130 -10.56 -7.13 3.50
C CYS A 130 -10.61 -8.52 2.88
N THR A 131 -11.05 -9.52 3.65
CA THR A 131 -11.30 -10.91 3.20
C THR A 131 -12.79 -11.22 3.02
N GLY A 132 -13.57 -10.23 2.56
CA GLY A 132 -15.02 -10.33 2.36
C GLY A 132 -15.87 -10.31 3.65
N MET A 133 -15.31 -10.70 4.79
CA MET A 133 -15.98 -10.63 6.12
C MET A 133 -15.21 -9.80 7.14
N ASN A 134 -13.88 -9.72 7.01
CA ASN A 134 -13.03 -9.01 7.96
C ASN A 134 -12.16 -8.01 7.22
N CYS A 135 -12.02 -6.82 7.80
CA CYS A 135 -11.14 -5.78 7.29
C CYS A 135 -10.01 -5.52 8.30
N LEU A 136 -8.80 -5.31 7.79
CA LEU A 136 -7.72 -4.80 8.62
C LEU A 136 -7.85 -3.27 8.73
N PRO A 137 -7.38 -2.66 9.83
CA PRO A 137 -7.23 -1.21 9.90
C PRO A 137 -6.40 -0.68 8.72
N PRO A 138 -6.65 0.56 8.27
CA PRO A 138 -5.83 1.20 7.26
C PRO A 138 -4.35 1.20 7.64
N LYS A 139 -3.49 1.07 6.64
CA LYS A 139 -2.04 1.04 6.80
C LYS A 139 -1.38 2.00 5.84
N GLU A 140 -0.37 2.69 6.33
CA GLU A 140 0.54 3.51 5.53
C GLU A 140 1.84 2.75 5.26
N VAL A 141 2.35 2.85 4.03
CA VAL A 141 3.65 2.31 3.63
C VAL A 141 4.41 3.37 2.86
N GLU A 142 5.64 3.64 3.27
CA GLU A 142 6.57 4.49 2.54
C GLU A 142 7.01 3.82 1.23
N LEU A 143 6.96 4.59 0.14
CA LEU A 143 7.35 4.18 -1.20
C LEU A 143 8.55 5.03 -1.65
N THR A 144 9.58 4.35 -2.15
CA THR A 144 10.80 4.99 -2.62
C THR A 144 11.00 4.68 -4.10
N PHE A 145 11.11 5.71 -4.94
CA PHE A 145 11.31 5.58 -6.38
C PHE A 145 12.64 6.22 -6.79
N ASN A 146 13.57 5.41 -7.29
CA ASN A 146 14.87 5.90 -7.73
C ASN A 146 14.82 6.26 -9.23
N VAL A 147 14.87 7.56 -9.51
CA VAL A 147 14.90 8.11 -10.87
C VAL A 147 16.36 8.24 -11.30
N ASN A 148 16.72 7.50 -12.36
CA ASN A 148 18.08 7.41 -12.90
C ASN A 148 18.24 8.14 -14.23
#